data_AF-A0A4Q3VIH6-F1
#
_entry.id   AF-A0A4Q3VIH6-F1
#
_cell.length_a   1.000
_cell.length_b   1.000
_cell.length_c   1.000
_cell.angle_alpha   90.00
_cell.angle_beta   90.00
_cell.angle_gamma   90.00
#
_symmetry.space_group_name_H-M   'P 1'
#
loop_
_entity.id
_entity.type
_entity.pdbx_description
1 polymer ?
#
loop_
_entity_poly.entity_id
_entity_poly.type
_entity_poly.pdbx_seq_one_letter_code
_entity_poly.pdbx_strand_id
1 'polypeptide(L)'
;MDEFAFAFDGSSGTRDGQIARARKHGLDFVDLDSIRPLLAESIERWRLGETFLAEWPIVPIKLEGDVLHVGVADPLEDEAKRYLTFYFEVGKVVDVLVVEDALRNHLAERAKVA
;
A
#
# COMPACT_ATOMS: atom_id res chain seq x y z
N MET A 1 -39.84 -7.40 12.22
CA MET A 1 -38.86 -8.49 12.33
C MET A 1 -38.11 -8.54 11.02
N ASP A 2 -36.83 -8.21 11.13
CA ASP A 2 -35.70 -8.59 10.29
C ASP A 2 -35.61 -8.09 8.84
N GLU A 3 -35.12 -6.85 8.77
CA GLU A 3 -34.26 -6.31 7.72
C GLU A 3 -33.03 -7.20 7.51
N PHE A 4 -33.13 -8.24 6.68
CA PHE A 4 -31.96 -8.86 6.05
C PHE A 4 -31.78 -8.28 4.65
N ALA A 5 -31.42 -7.00 4.61
CA ALA A 5 -30.73 -6.41 3.48
C ALA A 5 -29.29 -6.93 3.45
N PHE A 6 -29.11 -8.19 3.06
CA PHE A 6 -27.80 -8.65 2.65
C PHE A 6 -27.56 -8.12 1.24
N ALA A 7 -27.12 -6.85 1.20
CA ALA A 7 -26.45 -6.29 0.05
C ALA A 7 -25.15 -7.09 -0.15
N PHE A 8 -25.27 -8.22 -0.85
CA PHE A 8 -24.16 -8.84 -1.56
C PHE A 8 -23.93 -7.99 -2.83
N ASP A 9 -23.57 -6.72 -2.63
CA ASP A 9 -23.12 -5.85 -3.69
C ASP A 9 -21.65 -6.16 -3.93
N GLY A 10 -21.31 -6.44 -5.19
CA GLY A 10 -19.96 -6.74 -5.65
C GLY A 10 -19.01 -5.56 -5.52
N SER A 11 -18.72 -5.13 -4.30
CA SER A 11 -17.73 -4.11 -4.00
C SER A 11 -16.33 -4.72 -4.10
N SER A 12 -15.93 -4.97 -5.34
CA SER A 12 -14.52 -4.90 -5.73
C SER A 12 -13.98 -3.56 -5.21
N GLY A 13 -13.05 -3.61 -4.26
CA GLY A 13 -12.09 -2.52 -4.01
C GLY A 13 -12.60 -1.08 -3.94
N THR A 14 -13.79 -0.79 -3.41
CA THR A 14 -14.23 0.61 -3.29
C THR A 14 -13.42 1.32 -2.21
N ARG A 15 -12.99 2.57 -2.50
CA ARG A 15 -12.23 3.44 -1.58
C ARG A 15 -12.82 3.46 -0.17
N ASP A 16 -14.15 3.49 -0.07
CA ASP A 16 -14.89 3.44 1.20
C ASP A 16 -14.68 2.14 1.99
N GLY A 17 -14.62 0.99 1.30
CA GLY A 17 -14.36 -0.31 1.92
C GLY A 17 -12.97 -0.42 2.54
N GLN A 18 -11.95 0.14 1.89
CA GLN A 18 -10.59 0.20 2.41
C GLN A 18 -10.45 1.21 3.56
N ILE A 19 -11.13 2.36 3.50
CA ILE A 19 -11.18 3.32 4.62
C ILE A 19 -11.82 2.67 5.87
N ALA A 20 -12.92 1.94 5.69
CA ALA A 20 -13.58 1.23 6.79
C ALA A 20 -12.68 0.13 7.38
N ARG A 21 -11.95 -0.60 6.54
CA ARG A 21 -11.00 -1.64 6.97
C ARG A 21 -9.80 -1.05 7.71
N ALA A 22 -9.21 0.03 7.20
CA ALA A 22 -8.12 0.75 7.86
C ALA A 22 -8.52 1.21 9.27
N ARG A 23 -9.69 1.86 9.40
CA ARG A 23 -10.24 2.25 10.70
C ARG A 23 -10.48 1.08 11.64
N LYS A 24 -10.98 -0.05 11.13
CA LYS A 24 -11.24 -1.27 11.92
C LYS A 24 -9.96 -1.90 12.46
N HIS A 25 -8.86 -1.83 11.71
CA HIS A 25 -7.56 -2.38 12.09
C HIS A 25 -6.65 -1.35 12.78
N GLY A 26 -7.10 -0.10 12.95
CA GLY A 26 -6.27 0.99 13.50
C GLY A 26 -5.10 1.38 12.59
N LEU A 27 -5.24 1.15 11.29
CA LEU A 27 -4.25 1.48 10.27
C LEU A 27 -4.62 2.78 9.57
N ASP A 28 -3.62 3.48 9.05
CA ASP A 28 -3.82 4.63 8.19
C ASP A 28 -4.25 4.18 6.77
N PHE A 29 -5.12 4.97 6.15
CA PHE A 29 -5.51 4.81 4.75
C PHE A 29 -5.00 5.98 3.94
N VAL A 30 -4.35 5.70 2.82
CA VAL A 30 -3.88 6.72 1.88
C VAL A 30 -4.39 6.42 0.48
N ASP A 31 -4.90 7.46 -0.17
CA ASP A 31 -5.28 7.41 -1.57
C ASP A 31 -4.04 7.70 -2.44
N LEU A 32 -3.51 6.67 -3.10
CA LEU A 32 -2.30 6.77 -3.93
C LEU A 32 -2.46 7.79 -5.08
N ASP A 33 -3.67 7.94 -5.61
CA ASP A 33 -3.95 8.88 -6.70
C ASP A 33 -3.69 10.34 -6.26
N SER A 34 -4.07 10.64 -5.01
CA SER A 34 -3.88 11.94 -4.38
C SER A 34 -2.41 12.27 -4.08
N ILE A 35 -1.52 11.27 -4.01
CA ILE A 35 -0.08 11.45 -3.71
C ILE A 35 0.85 11.03 -4.85
N ARG A 36 0.32 10.76 -6.06
CA ARG A 36 1.09 10.43 -7.28
C ARG A 36 2.41 11.20 -7.45
N PRO A 37 2.48 12.54 -7.33
CA PRO A 37 3.73 13.26 -7.52
C PRO A 37 4.80 12.90 -6.48
N LEU A 38 4.41 12.67 -5.21
CA LEU A 38 5.31 12.27 -4.13
C LEU A 38 5.79 10.81 -4.29
N LEU A 39 4.94 9.96 -4.87
CA LEU A 39 5.28 8.56 -5.16
C LEU A 39 6.36 8.44 -6.22
N ALA A 40 6.27 9.25 -7.29
CA ALA A 40 7.26 9.26 -8.36
C ALA A 40 8.67 9.58 -7.82
N GLU A 41 8.80 10.66 -7.04
CA GLU A 41 10.07 11.05 -6.40
C GLU A 41 10.59 10.00 -5.41
N SER A 42 9.69 9.43 -4.59
CA SER A 42 10.08 8.39 -3.62
C SER A 42 10.61 7.16 -4.35
N ILE A 43 9.93 6.69 -5.38
CA ILE A 43 10.32 5.46 -6.08
C ILE A 43 11.66 5.60 -6.79
N GLU A 44 11.94 6.74 -7.41
CA GLU A 44 13.25 7.02 -8.01
C GLU A 44 14.37 7.01 -6.95
N ARG A 45 14.08 7.58 -5.78
CA ARG A 45 15.00 7.60 -4.63
C ARG A 45 15.29 6.22 -4.07
N TRP A 46 14.28 5.35 -4.01
CA TRP A 46 14.38 4.03 -3.38
C TRP A 46 14.85 2.92 -4.33
N ARG A 47 14.89 3.19 -5.66
CA ARG A 47 15.39 2.25 -6.69
C ARG A 47 14.93 0.81 -6.49
N LEU A 48 13.67 0.63 -6.10
CA LEU A 48 13.11 -0.69 -5.87
C LEU A 48 13.21 -1.51 -7.16
N GLY A 49 13.94 -2.62 -7.08
CA GLY A 49 14.11 -3.54 -8.19
C GLY A 49 12.77 -4.15 -8.61
N GLU A 50 12.58 -4.37 -9.90
CA GLU A 50 11.33 -4.89 -10.47
C GLU A 50 10.97 -6.27 -9.87
N THR A 51 11.97 -7.12 -9.60
CA THR A 51 11.79 -8.41 -8.94
C THR A 51 11.14 -8.28 -7.56
N PHE A 52 11.51 -7.25 -6.80
CA PHE A 52 10.99 -7.03 -5.46
C PHE A 52 9.52 -6.61 -5.47
N LEU A 53 9.15 -5.75 -6.42
CA LEU A 53 7.77 -5.32 -6.62
C LEU A 53 6.88 -6.39 -7.25
N ALA A 54 7.49 -7.33 -7.98
CA ALA A 54 6.79 -8.50 -8.51
C ALA A 54 6.45 -9.51 -7.41
N GLU A 55 7.33 -9.69 -6.42
CA GLU A 55 7.06 -10.57 -5.28
C GLU A 55 6.11 -9.90 -4.28
N TRP A 56 6.32 -8.62 -3.96
CA TRP A 56 5.49 -7.89 -3.00
C TRP A 56 4.87 -6.64 -3.63
N PRO A 57 3.52 -6.59 -3.74
CA PRO A 57 2.82 -5.41 -4.25
C PRO A 57 2.82 -4.34 -3.16
N ILE A 58 3.91 -3.56 -3.09
CA ILE A 58 4.10 -2.54 -2.07
C ILE A 58 4.62 -1.25 -2.70
N VAL A 59 4.32 -0.12 -2.08
CA VAL A 59 4.81 1.18 -2.53
C VAL A 59 5.29 1.99 -1.33
N PRO A 60 6.57 2.41 -1.26
CA PRO A 60 7.02 3.32 -0.21
C PRO A 60 6.34 4.68 -0.39
N ILE A 61 5.60 5.12 0.62
CA ILE A 61 4.86 6.38 0.60
C ILE A 61 5.72 7.52 1.11
N LYS A 62 6.30 7.35 2.30
CA LYS A 62 7.14 8.35 2.95
C LYS A 62 8.08 7.73 3.97
N LEU A 63 9.18 8.42 4.24
CA LEU A 63 10.10 8.10 5.33
C LEU A 63 10.12 9.26 6.33
N GLU A 64 9.75 8.96 7.57
CA GLU A 64 9.77 9.94 8.67
C GLU A 64 10.79 9.50 9.71
N GLY A 65 11.99 10.10 9.63
CA GLY A 65 13.12 9.68 10.44
C GLY A 65 13.53 8.25 10.11
N ASP A 66 13.27 7.34 11.05
CA ASP A 66 13.62 5.91 10.97
C ASP A 66 12.39 5.01 10.73
N VAL A 67 11.27 5.63 10.32
CA VAL A 67 9.98 4.95 10.10
C VAL A 67 9.57 5.06 8.64
N LEU A 68 9.57 3.93 7.94
CA LEU A 68 9.09 3.84 6.56
C LEU A 68 7.59 3.51 6.55
N HIS A 69 6.82 4.37 5.91
CA HIS A 69 5.41 4.13 5.63
C HIS A 69 5.28 3.47 4.27
N VAL A 70 4.71 2.27 4.24
CA VAL A 70 4.58 1.47 3.04
C VAL A 70 3.10 1.27 2.73
N GLY A 71 2.70 1.73 1.54
CA GLY A 71 1.39 1.51 0.97
C GLY A 71 1.23 0.07 0.51
N VAL A 72 0.25 -0.63 1.09
CA VAL A 72 -0.04 -2.04 0.82
C VAL A 72 -1.54 -2.26 0.71
N ALA A 73 -1.96 -3.17 -0.17
CA ALA A 73 -3.38 -3.52 -0.29
C ALA A 73 -3.88 -4.34 0.92
N ASP A 74 -2.99 -5.19 1.44
CA ASP A 74 -3.20 -5.96 2.66
C ASP A 74 -1.97 -5.82 3.59
N PRO A 75 -2.19 -5.89 4.92
CA PRO A 75 -1.10 -5.75 5.90
C PRO A 75 -0.02 -6.80 5.68
N LEU A 76 1.24 -6.38 5.81
CA LEU A 76 2.37 -7.26 5.61
C LEU A 76 2.59 -8.16 6.84
N GLU A 77 3.02 -9.39 6.56
CA GLU A 77 3.51 -10.31 7.58
C GLU A 77 4.77 -9.77 8.26
N ASP A 78 5.01 -10.18 9.51
CA ASP A 78 6.17 -9.74 10.29
C ASP A 78 7.51 -10.04 9.60
N GLU A 79 7.60 -11.12 8.83
CA GLU A 79 8.79 -11.47 8.07
C GLU A 79 9.06 -10.47 6.94
N ALA A 80 8.03 -10.10 6.18
CA ALA A 80 8.14 -9.08 5.13
C ALA A 80 8.53 -7.71 5.72
N LYS A 81 7.94 -7.33 6.86
CA LYS A 81 8.33 -6.10 7.57
C LYS A 81 9.79 -6.10 7.99
N ARG A 82 10.30 -7.21 8.53
CA ARG A 82 11.71 -7.34 8.90
C ARG A 82 12.63 -7.22 7.69
N TYR A 83 12.27 -7.87 6.58
CA TYR A 83 13.02 -7.75 5.34
C TYR A 83 13.05 -6.31 4.83
N LEU A 84 11.91 -5.63 4.81
CA LEU A 84 11.81 -4.23 4.42
C LEU A 84 12.62 -3.31 5.33
N THR A 85 12.54 -3.55 6.63
CA THR A 85 13.32 -2.82 7.65
C THR A 85 14.82 -2.94 7.36
N PHE A 86 15.29 -4.15 7.02
CA PHE A 86 16.68 -4.39 6.63
C PHE A 86 17.05 -3.79 5.26
N TYR A 87 16.21 -4.01 4.25
CA TYR A 87 16.46 -3.56 2.87
C TYR A 87 16.53 -2.04 2.76
N PHE A 88 15.67 -1.34 3.50
CA PHE A 88 15.61 0.11 3.51
C PHE A 88 16.48 0.75 4.60
N GLU A 89 17.17 -0.05 5.40
CA GLU A 89 17.99 0.41 6.53
C GLU A 89 17.23 1.35 7.47
N VAL A 90 15.98 0.99 7.78
CA VAL A 90 15.11 1.74 8.71
C VAL A 90 14.91 0.96 10.00
N GLY A 91 14.44 1.60 11.06
CA GLY A 91 14.15 0.98 12.35
C GLY A 91 12.74 0.41 12.43
N LYS A 92 11.81 0.92 11.63
CA LYS A 92 10.42 0.44 11.61
C LYS A 92 9.74 0.61 10.26
N VAL A 93 8.90 -0.37 9.92
CA VAL A 93 7.95 -0.29 8.81
C VAL A 93 6.52 -0.19 9.35
N VAL A 94 5.76 0.73 8.79
CA VAL A 94 4.34 0.94 9.08
C VAL A 94 3.54 0.67 7.82
N ASP A 95 2.58 -0.24 7.94
CA ASP A 95 1.65 -0.55 6.86
C ASP A 95 0.61 0.58 6.76
N VAL A 96 0.41 1.05 5.54
CA VAL A 96 -0.63 2.01 5.19
C VAL A 96 -1.52 1.34 4.16
N LEU A 97 -2.81 1.20 4.46
CA LEU A 97 -3.73 0.58 3.51
C LEU A 97 -3.98 1.51 2.34
N VAL A 98 -3.88 0.95 1.14
CA VAL A 98 -4.15 1.63 -0.12
C VAL A 98 -5.16 0.82 -0.94
N VAL A 99 -5.79 1.48 -1.90
CA VAL A 99 -6.70 0.78 -2.82
C VAL A 99 -5.89 -0.16 -3.72
N GLU A 100 -6.29 -1.44 -3.77
CA GLU A 100 -5.60 -2.48 -4.57
C GLU A 100 -5.51 -2.09 -6.05
N ASP A 101 -6.61 -1.58 -6.64
CA ASP A 101 -6.60 -1.10 -8.02
C ASP A 101 -5.60 0.05 -8.24
N ALA A 102 -5.50 0.99 -7.29
CA ALA A 102 -4.56 2.09 -7.40
C ALA A 102 -3.11 1.61 -7.31
N LEU A 103 -2.85 0.66 -6.41
CA LEU A 103 -1.54 0.00 -6.25
C LEU A 103 -1.16 -0.77 -7.52
N ARG A 104 -2.08 -1.59 -8.05
CA ARG A 104 -1.85 -2.36 -9.28
C ARG A 104 -1.63 -1.45 -10.49
N ASN A 105 -2.43 -0.40 -10.64
CA ASN A 105 -2.26 0.59 -11.70
C ASN A 105 -0.89 1.25 -11.60
N HIS A 106 -0.46 1.62 -10.39
CA HIS A 106 0.85 2.24 -10.17
C HIS A 106 2.02 1.31 -10.53
N LEU A 107 1.94 0.04 -10.13
CA LEU A 107 2.93 -0.98 -10.50
C LEU A 107 2.95 -1.25 -12.01
N ALA A 108 1.77 -1.29 -12.65
CA ALA A 108 1.64 -1.52 -14.09
C ALA A 108 2.13 -0.33 -14.93
N GLU A 109 1.94 0.91 -14.47
CA GLU A 109 2.51 2.10 -15.10
C GLU A 109 4.04 2.03 -15.13
N ARG A 110 4.68 1.48 -14.07
CA ARG A 110 6.14 1.29 -14.05
C ARG A 110 6.65 0.23 -15.01
N ALA A 111 5.96 -0.90 -15.13
CA ALA A 111 6.36 -1.97 -16.06
C ALA A 111 6.40 -1.52 -17.53
N LYS A 112 5.75 -0.39 -17.88
CA LYS A 112 5.80 0.21 -19.22
C LYS A 112 6.94 1.20 -19.44
N VAL A 113 7.57 1.68 -18.36
CA VAL A 113 8.63 2.71 -18.40
C VAL A 113 10.03 2.08 -18.33
N ALA A 114 10.11 0.78 -18.01
CA ALA A 114 11.34 -0.02 -18.01
C ALA A 114 11.77 -0.42 -19.45
#